data_AF-A0A7J3DA75-F1
#
_entry.id   AF-A0A7J3DA75-F1
#
_cell.length_a   1.000
_cell.length_b   1.000
_cell.length_c   1.000
_cell.angle_alpha   90.00
_cell.angle_beta   90.00
_cell.angle_gamma   90.00
#
_symmetry.space_group_name_H-M   'P 1'
#
loop_
_entity.id
_entity.type
_entity.pdbx_description
1 polymer ?
#
loop_
_entity_poly.entity_id
_entity_poly.type
_entity_poly.pdbx_seq_one_letter_code
_entity_poly.pdbx_strand_id
1 'polypeptide(L)' 'MVERIPQHKHCRQCGKAFIGTSEYCSTECAKAGEEILKKRKKQLIILYVMTLIILTVAVLAMAVR' A
#
# COMPACT_ATOMS: atom_id res chain seq x y z
N MET A 1 23.31 -5.41 -35.70
CA MET A 1 21.90 -5.07 -35.46
C MET A 1 21.60 -5.28 -33.99
N VAL A 2 21.35 -4.21 -33.23
CA VAL A 2 20.98 -4.31 -31.81
C VAL A 2 19.45 -4.28 -31.76
N GLU A 3 18.84 -5.46 -31.63
CA GLU A 3 17.40 -5.59 -31.42
C GLU A 3 17.09 -4.97 -30.05
N ARG A 4 16.56 -3.74 -30.02
CA ARG A 4 16.18 -3.08 -28.77
C ARG A 4 14.92 -3.77 -28.24
N ILE A 5 15.11 -4.63 -27.24
CA ILE A 5 14.01 -5.25 -26.50
C ILE A 5 13.08 -4.13 -26.03
N PRO A 6 11.78 -4.16 -26.36
CA PRO A 6 10.84 -3.13 -25.93
C PRO A 6 10.86 -3.04 -24.40
N GLN A 7 10.95 -1.81 -23.88
CA GLN A 7 10.90 -1.53 -22.46
C GLN A 7 9.50 -1.90 -21.95
N HIS A 8 9.38 -3.10 -21.38
CA HIS A 8 8.16 -3.62 -20.82
C HIS A 8 8.13 -3.34 -19.31
N LYS A 9 6.97 -2.99 -18.79
CA LYS A 9 6.74 -2.86 -17.35
C LYS A 9 6.08 -4.13 -16.83
N HIS A 10 6.35 -4.44 -15.58
CA HIS A 10 5.66 -5.53 -14.88
C HIS A 10 4.52 -4.94 -14.05
N CYS A 11 3.35 -5.56 -14.09
CA CYS A 11 2.19 -5.15 -13.30
C CYS A 11 2.50 -5.29 -11.81
N ARG A 12 2.27 -4.23 -11.03
CA ARG A 12 2.53 -4.22 -9.58
C ARG A 12 1.69 -5.23 -8.79
N GLN A 13 0.56 -5.67 -9.35
CA GLN A 13 -0.37 -6.60 -8.70
C GLN A 13 -0.15 -8.07 -9.08
N CYS A 14 0.11 -8.36 -10.36
CA CYS A 14 0.16 -9.75 -10.86
C CYS A 14 1.50 -10.12 -11.51
N GLY A 15 2.43 -9.17 -11.66
CA GLY A 15 3.75 -9.41 -12.24
C GLY A 15 3.76 -9.66 -13.75
N LYS A 16 2.62 -9.56 -14.46
CA LYS A 16 2.58 -9.72 -15.92
C LYS A 16 3.36 -8.59 -16.61
N ALA A 17 4.21 -8.95 -17.57
CA ALA A 17 4.87 -7.99 -18.45
C ALA A 17 3.84 -7.39 -19.42
N PHE A 18 3.81 -6.05 -19.53
CA PHE A 18 2.95 -5.34 -20.45
C PHE A 18 3.63 -4.06 -20.96
N ILE A 19 3.18 -3.58 -22.11
CA ILE A 19 3.68 -2.36 -22.74
C ILE A 19 2.64 -1.28 -22.50
N GLY A 20 3.01 -0.24 -21.74
CA GLY A 20 2.09 0.82 -21.38
C GLY A 20 2.69 1.79 -20.38
N THR A 21 2.01 2.91 -20.16
CA THR A 21 2.43 3.95 -19.21
C THR A 21 1.89 3.71 -17.79
N SER A 22 0.83 2.89 -17.64
CA SER A 22 0.19 2.59 -16.37
C SER A 22 1.05 1.73 -15.44
N GLU A 23 0.68 1.67 -14.15
CA GLU A 23 1.31 0.79 -13.15
C GLU A 23 0.69 -0.61 -13.09
N TYR A 24 -0.47 -0.79 -13.73
CA TYR A 24 -1.24 -2.03 -13.75
C TYR A 24 -1.55 -2.44 -15.20
N CYS A 25 -1.55 -3.75 -15.46
CA CYS A 25 -1.83 -4.31 -16.79
C CYS A 25 -3.33 -4.23 -17.18
N SER A 26 -4.23 -4.10 -16.20
CA SER A 26 -5.68 -4.13 -16.42
C SER A 26 -6.41 -3.40 -15.29
N THR A 27 -7.63 -2.95 -15.54
CA THR A 27 -8.50 -2.29 -14.54
C THR A 27 -8.78 -3.19 -13.33
N GLU A 28 -8.87 -4.50 -13.52
CA GLU A 28 -9.03 -5.47 -12.43
C GLU A 28 -7.83 -5.47 -11.48
N CYS A 29 -6.61 -5.46 -12.03
CA CYS A 29 -5.38 -5.39 -11.24
C CYS A 29 -5.27 -4.06 -10.48
N ALA A 30 -5.70 -2.95 -11.09
CA ALA A 30 -5.74 -1.65 -10.43
C ALA A 30 -6.73 -1.64 -9.26
N LYS A 31 -7.96 -2.14 -9.46
CA LYS A 31 -8.97 -2.25 -8.38
C LYS A 31 -8.51 -3.17 -7.26
N ALA A 32 -7.95 -4.33 -7.59
CA ALA A 32 -7.44 -5.27 -6.59
C ALA A 32 -6.28 -4.67 -5.79
N GLY A 33 -5.38 -3.92 -6.44
CA GLY A 33 -4.32 -3.17 -5.76
C GLY A 33 -4.88 -2.11 -4.83
N GLU A 34 -5.87 -1.34 -5.27
CA GLU A 34 -6.52 -0.30 -4.46
C GLU A 34 -7.22 -0.87 -3.22
N GLU A 35 -7.92 -1.99 -3.35
CA GLU A 35 -8.57 -2.66 -2.22
C GLU A 35 -7.58 -3.17 -1.17
N ILE A 36 -6.43 -3.72 -1.62
CA ILE A 36 -5.35 -4.11 -0.71
C ILE A 36 -4.76 -2.88 -0.01
N LEU A 37 -4.52 -1.79 -0.75
CA LEU A 37 -3.99 -0.56 -0.18
C LEU A 37 -4.96 0.08 0.83
N LYS A 38 -6.27 0.07 0.56
CA LYS A 38 -7.31 0.54 1.49
C LYS A 38 -7.30 -0.28 2.78
N LYS A 39 -7.24 -1.62 2.68
CA LYS A 39 -7.16 -2.51 3.85
C LYS A 39 -5.90 -2.25 4.68
N ARG A 40 -4.74 -2.16 4.02
CA ARG A 40 -3.46 -1.85 4.69
C ARG A 40 -3.48 -0.49 5.36
N LYS A 41 -4.00 0.55 4.68
CA LYS A 41 -4.16 1.88 5.24
C LYS A 41 -5.05 1.87 6.49
N LYS A 42 -6.18 1.14 6.44
CA LYS A 42 -7.07 1.00 7.60
C LYS A 42 -6.39 0.30 8.77
N GLN A 43 -5.64 -0.77 8.51
CA GLN A 43 -4.85 -1.47 9.54
C GLN A 43 -3.79 -0.55 10.18
N LEU A 44 -3.10 0.25 9.35
CA LEU A 44 -2.08 1.18 9.81
C LEU A 44 -2.68 2.30 10.67
N ILE A 45 -3.82 2.85 10.25
CA ILE A 45 -4.56 3.85 11.04
C ILE A 45 -4.98 3.27 12.39
N ILE A 46 -5.53 2.05 12.43
CA ILE A 46 -5.92 1.39 13.67
C ILE A 46 -4.71 1.23 14.61
N LEU A 47 -3.58 0.77 14.11
CA LEU A 47 -2.37 0.60 14.91
C LEU A 47 -1.86 1.93 15.49
N TYR A 48 -1.88 3.00 14.69
CA TYR A 48 -1.51 4.35 15.14
C TYR A 48 -2.46 4.88 16.21
N VAL A 49 -3.78 4.74 16.01
CA VAL A 49 -4.79 5.18 16.98
C VAL A 49 -4.63 4.43 18.30
N MET A 50 -4.45 3.11 18.25
CA MET A 50 -4.21 2.30 19.45
C MET A 50 -2.95 2.74 20.19
N THR A 51 -1.86 3.00 19.46
CA THR A 51 -0.61 3.49 20.04
C THR A 51 -0.80 4.84 20.73
N LEU A 52 -1.54 5.76 20.10
CA LEU A 52 -1.87 7.05 20.71
C LEU A 52 -2.69 6.88 21.99
N ILE A 53 -3.70 6.02 22.00
CA ILE A 53 -4.53 5.76 23.20
C ILE A 53 -3.67 5.21 24.35
N ILE A 54 -2.78 4.26 24.07
CA ILE A 54 -1.90 3.68 25.10
C ILE A 54 -0.99 4.76 25.69
N LEU A 55 -0.38 5.59 24.84
CA LEU A 55 0.49 6.68 25.28
C LEU A 55 -0.28 7.73 26.09
N THR A 56 -1.48 8.13 25.68
CA THR A 56 -2.28 9.11 26.43
C THR A 56 -2.70 8.55 27.78
N VAL A 57 -3.16 7.30 27.85
CA VAL A 57 -3.50 6.64 29.12
C VAL A 57 -2.28 6.54 30.03
N ALA A 58 -1.11 6.16 29.51
CA ALA A 58 0.11 6.06 30.31
C ALA A 58 0.52 7.42 30.89
N VAL A 59 0.49 8.50 30.09
CA VAL A 59 0.80 9.86 30.54
C VAL A 59 -0.20 10.33 31.59
N LEU A 60 -1.51 10.11 31.37
CA LEU A 60 -2.54 10.47 32.33
C LEU A 60 -2.40 9.69 33.65
N ALA A 61 -2.09 8.39 33.57
CA ALA A 61 -1.85 7.56 34.76
C ALA A 61 -0.64 8.02 35.57
N MET A 62 0.41 8.53 34.90
CA MET A 62 1.57 9.14 35.57
C MET A 62 1.25 10.52 36.14
N ALA A 63 0.41 11.33 35.47
CA ALA A 63 0.07 12.68 35.90
C ALA A 63 -0.92 12.74 37.07
N VAL A 64 -1.75 11.70 37.25
CA VAL A 64 -2.77 11.60 38.31
C VAL A 64 -2.20 10.96 39.59
N ARG A 65 -0.97 10.45 39.55
CA ARG A 65 -0.29 9.77 40.65
C ARG A 65 0.74 10.68 41.31
#